data_AF-A0A2P5VTN3-F1
#
_entry.id   AF-A0A2P5VTN3-F1
#
_cell.length_a   1.000
_cell.length_b   1.000
_cell.length_c   1.000
_cell.angle_alpha   90.00
_cell.angle_beta   90.00
_cell.angle_gamma   90.00
#
_symmetry.space_group_name_H-M   'P 1'
#
loop_
_entity.id
_entity.type
_entity.pdbx_description
1 polymer ?
#
loop_
_entity_poly.entity_id
_entity_poly.type
_entity_poly.pdbx_seq_one_letter_code
_entity_poly.pdbx_strand_id
1 'polypeptide(L)' 'MNTFIHYSNSAAISGGGGGCQADECGADLKDAKQYHRRHKVCEPHAKDAFVLVKGIRQRFCQQCSRLN' A
#
# COMPACT_ATOMS: atom_id res chain seq x y z
N MET A 1 -1.99 -24.40 1.11
CA MET A 1 -1.32 -23.47 2.05
C MET A 1 0.09 -23.23 1.52
N ASN A 2 0.32 -22.21 0.71
CA ASN A 2 1.69 -21.88 0.26
C ASN A 2 1.80 -20.37 0.03
N THR A 3 2.60 -19.76 0.90
CA THR A 3 3.13 -18.40 0.89
C THR A 3 3.95 -18.17 -0.36
N PHE A 4 3.44 -17.37 -1.29
CA PHE A 4 4.26 -16.75 -2.34
C PHE A 4 4.39 -15.26 -2.04
N ILE A 5 5.13 -14.94 -0.98
CA ILE A 5 5.72 -13.61 -0.80
C ILE A 5 7.06 -13.66 -1.55
N HIS A 6 7.01 -13.37 -2.84
CA HIS A 6 8.20 -12.98 -3.60
C HIS A 6 7.87 -11.69 -4.35
N TYR A 7 8.27 -10.57 -3.77
CA TYR A 7 8.77 -9.46 -4.57
C TYR A 7 9.86 -8.73 -3.78
N SER A 8 11.08 -9.26 -3.88
CA SER A 8 12.30 -8.52 -3.58
C SER A 8 12.51 -7.45 -4.66
N ASN A 9 12.61 -6.18 -4.28
CA ASN A 9 13.80 -5.37 -4.60
C ASN A 9 13.75 -4.04 -3.83
N SER A 10 14.67 -3.89 -2.90
CA SER A 10 14.88 -2.70 -2.07
C SER A 10 15.50 -1.59 -2.90
N ALA A 11 14.71 -0.63 -3.41
CA ALA A 11 15.19 0.71 -3.75
C ALA A 11 14.02 1.66 -4.08
N ALA A 12 13.53 2.40 -3.09
CA ALA A 12 13.02 3.75 -3.30
C ALA A 12 12.95 4.48 -1.96
N ILE A 13 14.10 4.93 -1.45
CA ILE A 13 14.13 6.07 -0.53
C ILE A 13 13.72 7.28 -1.38
N SER A 14 12.44 7.60 -1.40
CA SER A 14 11.95 8.88 -1.91
C SER A 14 11.10 9.53 -0.83
N GLY A 15 11.80 10.20 0.08
CA GLY A 15 11.22 11.26 0.88
C GLY A 15 10.67 12.34 -0.06
N GLY A 16 9.34 12.45 -0.10
CA GLY A 16 8.66 13.37 -1.02
C GLY A 16 7.23 12.96 -1.32
N GLY A 17 6.39 12.84 -0.28
CA GLY A 17 4.93 12.93 -0.34
C GLY A 17 4.21 12.36 -1.57
N GLY A 18 4.22 11.04 -1.77
CA GLY A 18 3.43 10.43 -2.86
C GLY A 18 3.35 8.91 -2.90
N GLY A 19 3.84 8.21 -1.87
CA GLY A 19 3.86 6.74 -1.84
C GLY A 19 2.66 6.10 -1.13
N CYS A 20 2.55 4.78 -1.26
CA CYS A 20 1.63 3.98 -0.45
C CYS A 20 2.00 4.06 1.04
N GLN A 21 0.99 4.10 1.92
CA GLN A 21 1.18 4.18 3.37
C GLN A 21 1.40 2.82 4.06
N ALA A 22 1.38 1.71 3.31
CA ALA A 22 1.69 0.39 3.85
C ALA A 22 3.17 0.28 4.19
N ASP A 23 3.47 -0.40 5.29
CA ASP A 23 4.83 -0.69 5.72
C ASP A 23 5.59 -1.41 4.63
N GLU A 24 6.86 -1.02 4.46
CA GLU A 24 7.77 -1.58 3.47
C GLU A 24 7.27 -1.47 2.01
N CYS A 25 6.23 -0.66 1.76
CA CYS A 25 5.71 -0.43 0.42
C CYS A 25 6.37 0.78 -0.25
N GLY A 26 7.28 0.51 -1.19
CA GLY A 26 7.92 1.54 -2.02
C GLY A 26 7.11 1.98 -3.25
N ALA A 27 5.81 1.64 -3.33
CA ALA A 27 5.02 1.95 -4.52
C ALA A 27 4.81 3.47 -4.69
N ASP A 28 5.32 4.02 -5.78
CA ASP A 28 5.05 5.40 -6.20
C ASP A 28 3.61 5.52 -6.73
N LEU A 29 2.88 6.53 -6.29
CA LEU A 29 1.50 6.75 -6.71
C LEU A 29 1.34 7.91 -7.70
N LYS A 30 2.41 8.55 -8.20
CA LYS A 30 2.30 9.75 -9.05
C LYS A 30 1.43 9.51 -10.28
N ASP A 31 1.64 8.36 -10.94
CA ASP A 31 0.89 7.90 -12.12
C ASP A 31 -0.29 6.98 -11.77
N ALA A 32 -0.57 6.74 -10.49
CA ALA A 32 -1.71 5.94 -10.07
C ALA A 32 -3.04 6.68 -10.29
N LYS A 33 -4.12 5.90 -10.44
CA LYS A 33 -5.49 6.46 -10.51
C LYS A 33 -5.75 7.40 -9.33
N GLN A 34 -6.53 8.46 -9.55
CA GLN A 34 -6.80 9.49 -8.55
C GLN A 34 -7.29 8.93 -7.20
N TYR A 35 -8.09 7.87 -7.23
CA TYR A 35 -8.53 7.15 -6.04
C TYR A 35 -7.35 6.68 -5.16
N HIS A 36 -6.42 5.95 -5.74
CA HIS A 36 -5.22 5.42 -5.06
C HIS A 36 -4.34 6.54 -4.50
N ARG A 37 -4.15 7.63 -5.27
CA ARG A 37 -3.41 8.82 -4.82
C ARG A 37 -4.05 9.49 -3.62
N ARG A 38 -5.37 9.71 -3.66
CA ARG A 38 -6.14 10.35 -2.58
C ARG A 38 -6.06 9.55 -1.29
N HIS A 39 -6.15 8.22 -1.39
CA HIS A 39 -6.16 7.32 -0.23
C HIS A 39 -4.77 6.79 0.15
N LYS A 40 -3.72 7.23 -0.54
CA LYS A 40 -2.32 6.81 -0.34
C LYS A 40 -2.19 5.28 -0.23
N VAL A 41 -2.87 4.56 -1.12
CA VAL A 41 -2.91 3.10 -1.16
C VAL A 41 -2.73 2.65 -2.61
N CYS A 42 -1.80 1.74 -2.87
CA CYS A 42 -1.61 1.19 -4.21
C CYS A 42 -2.71 0.17 -4.55
N GLU A 43 -2.90 -0.12 -5.84
CA GLU A 43 -3.94 -1.05 -6.29
C GLU A 43 -3.85 -2.45 -5.64
N PRO A 44 -2.65 -3.04 -5.43
CA PRO A 44 -2.49 -4.28 -4.68
C PRO A 44 -3.03 -4.17 -3.25
N HIS A 45 -2.58 -3.19 -2.47
CA HIS A 45 -2.98 -3.00 -1.08
C HIS A 45 -4.44 -2.58 -0.90
N ALA A 46 -5.08 -2.02 -1.92
CA ALA A 46 -6.52 -1.74 -1.90
C ALA A 46 -7.38 -3.03 -2.02
N LYS A 47 -6.82 -4.09 -2.61
CA LYS A 47 -7.48 -5.38 -2.80
C LYS A 47 -7.01 -6.46 -1.83
N ASP A 48 -5.87 -6.23 -1.18
CA ASP A 48 -5.28 -7.18 -0.25
C ASP A 48 -6.21 -7.46 0.94
N ALA A 49 -6.14 -8.68 1.44
CA ALA A 49 -6.91 -9.09 2.61
C ALA A 49 -6.40 -8.37 3.86
N PHE A 50 -5.08 -8.14 3.93
CA PHE A 50 -4.43 -7.46 5.05
C PHE A 50 -3.20 -6.70 4.58
N VAL A 51 -2.90 -5.59 5.25
CA VAL A 51 -1.72 -4.77 5.03
C VAL A 51 -1.12 -4.37 6.38
N LEU A 52 0.19 -4.24 6.46
CA LEU A 52 0.84 -3.66 7.64
C LEU A 52 0.90 -2.15 7.48
N VAL A 53 0.55 -1.41 8.53
CA VAL A 53 0.69 0.04 8.59
C VAL A 53 1.17 0.38 9.99
N LYS A 54 2.38 0.94 10.13
CA LYS A 54 2.99 1.24 11.43
C LYS A 54 3.05 0.00 12.33
N GLY A 55 3.34 -1.16 11.74
CA GLY A 55 3.37 -2.46 12.42
C GLY A 55 2.01 -3.04 12.83
N ILE A 56 0.89 -2.37 12.52
CA ILE A 56 -0.46 -2.87 12.81
C ILE A 56 -1.04 -3.52 11.56
N ARG A 57 -1.61 -4.72 11.72
CA ARG A 57 -2.29 -5.44 10.64
C ARG A 57 -3.68 -4.86 10.45
N GLN A 58 -3.89 -4.23 9.30
CA GLN A 58 -5.12 -3.54 8.91
C GLN A 58 -5.66 -4.10 7.60
N ARG A 59 -6.85 -3.69 7.20
CA ARG A 59 -7.42 -3.94 5.88
C ARG A 59 -7.90 -2.62 5.27
N PHE A 60 -7.86 -2.51 3.95
CA PHE A 60 -8.54 -1.41 3.28
C PHE A 60 -10.05 -1.66 3.21
N CYS A 61 -10.82 -0.85 3.93
CA CYS A 61 -12.27 -0.89 3.85
C CYS A 61 -12.74 -0.07 2.65
N GLN A 62 -13.27 -0.72 1.60
CA GLN A 62 -13.74 -0.03 0.39
C GLN A 62 -14.88 0.95 0.68
N GLN A 63 -15.78 0.61 1.61
CA GLN A 63 -16.90 1.46 1.99
C GLN A 63 -16.45 2.72 2.73
N CYS A 64 -15.46 2.59 3.61
CA CYS A 64 -14.93 3.72 4.36
C CYS A 64 -13.82 4.47 3.62
N SER A 65 -13.23 3.83 2.61
CA SER A 65 -11.99 4.25 1.93
C SER A 65 -10.86 4.59 2.92
N ARG A 66 -10.67 3.72 3.93
CA ARG A 66 -9.69 3.86 5.02
C ARG A 66 -9.03 2.52 5.32
N LEU A 67 -7.79 2.58 5.81
CA LEU A 67 -7.09 1.45 6.42
C LEU A 67 -7.53 1.36 7.88
N ASN A 68 -8.21 0.26 8.24
CA ASN A 68 -8.66 -0.04 9.60
C ASN A 68 -8.09 -1.37 10.10
#